data_AF-X0YUY8-F1
#
_entry.id   AF-X0YUY8-F1
#
_cell.length_a   1.000
_cell.length_b   1.000
_cell.length_c   1.000
_cell.angle_alpha   90.00
_cell.angle_beta   90.00
_cell.angle_gamma   90.00
#
_symmetry.space_group_name_H-M   'P 1'
#
loop_
_entity.id
_entity.type
_entity.pdbx_description
1 polymer ?
#
loop_
_entity_poly.entity_id
_entity_poly.type
_entity_poly.pdbx_seq_one_letter_code
_entity_poly.pdbx_strand_id
1 'polypeptide(L)'
;DADEALKIAALGHDIERAIEKRKVKRKDYKDYDKFKNAHALNSAEISLEIMKKCNVSTELADDVFHLIRFHETGGSRRVNILRGADG
;
A
#
# COMPACT_ATOMS: atom_id res chain seq x y z
N ASP A 1 14.05 11.36 -0.57
CA ASP A 1 13.09 11.14 -1.66
C ASP A 1 12.78 9.67 -1.92
N ALA A 2 13.66 8.86 -2.53
CA ALA A 2 13.30 7.46 -2.82
C ALA A 2 13.21 6.54 -1.58
N ASP A 3 14.10 6.74 -0.61
CA ASP A 3 14.19 5.88 0.58
C ASP A 3 13.10 6.19 1.61
N GLU A 4 12.63 7.43 1.66
CA GLU A 4 11.59 7.83 2.60
C GLU A 4 10.22 7.27 2.18
N ALA A 5 9.86 7.43 0.90
CA ALA A 5 8.65 6.83 0.35
C ALA A 5 8.62 5.31 0.55
N LEU A 6 9.76 4.64 0.37
CA LEU A 6 9.86 3.18 0.54
C LEU A 6 9.66 2.77 2.01
N LYS A 7 10.23 3.52 2.97
CA LYS A 7 10.04 3.26 4.40
C LYS A 7 8.58 3.46 4.80
N ILE A 8 7.96 4.56 4.35
CA ILE A 8 6.55 4.84 4.64
C ILE A 8 5.67 3.75 4.03
N ALA A 9 5.91 3.37 2.78
CA ALA A 9 5.17 2.31 2.11
C ALA A 9 5.34 0.95 2.83
N ALA A 10 6.56 0.60 3.25
CA ALA A 10 6.80 -0.64 3.99
C ALA A 10 6.03 -0.68 5.33
N LEU A 11 5.92 0.44 6.04
CA LEU A 11 5.12 0.54 7.27
C LEU A 11 3.61 0.55 7.01
N GLY A 12 3.17 1.11 5.88
CA GLY A 12 1.78 1.38 5.57
C GLY A 12 1.09 0.36 4.66
N HIS A 13 1.82 -0.54 3.98
CA HIS A 13 1.25 -1.38 2.93
C HIS A 13 0.11 -2.29 3.41
N ASP A 14 0.08 -2.59 4.71
CA ASP A 14 -0.88 -3.48 5.35
C ASP A 14 -1.82 -2.75 6.34
N ILE A 15 -1.79 -1.41 6.37
CA ILE A 15 -2.49 -0.58 7.39
C ILE A 15 -3.99 -0.85 7.47
N GLU A 16 -4.60 -1.24 6.35
CA GLU A 16 -6.01 -1.58 6.28
C GLU A 16 -6.41 -2.71 7.23
N ARG A 17 -5.49 -3.66 7.49
CA ARG A 17 -5.71 -4.80 8.38
C ARG A 17 -5.93 -4.41 9.83
N ALA A 18 -5.42 -3.24 10.24
CA ALA A 18 -5.57 -2.71 11.59
C ALA A 18 -6.91 -1.98 11.80
N ILE A 19 -7.67 -1.70 10.73
CA ILE A 19 -8.93 -0.94 10.78
C ILE A 19 -10.08 -1.87 10.40
N GLU A 20 -10.70 -2.52 11.39
CA GLU A 20 -11.73 -3.56 11.17
C GLU A 20 -12.87 -3.12 10.23
N LYS A 21 -13.26 -1.83 10.26
CA LYS A 21 -14.30 -1.28 9.39
C LYS A 21 -13.89 -1.15 7.92
N ARG A 22 -12.59 -1.01 7.65
CA ARG A 22 -12.04 -0.89 6.30
C ARG A 22 -11.42 -2.19 5.81
N LYS A 23 -11.17 -3.16 6.70
CA LYS A 23 -10.50 -4.41 6.39
C LYS A 23 -11.15 -5.18 5.24
N VAL A 24 -10.40 -5.41 4.17
CA VAL A 24 -10.78 -6.26 3.04
C VAL A 24 -10.74 -7.72 3.48
N LYS A 25 -11.86 -8.43 3.34
CA LYS A 25 -11.96 -9.82 3.83
C LYS A 25 -11.76 -10.79 2.67
N ARG A 26 -10.77 -11.68 2.82
CA ARG A 26 -10.46 -12.74 1.84
C ARG A 26 -11.69 -13.58 1.43
N LYS A 27 -12.63 -13.81 2.35
CA LYS A 27 -13.85 -14.60 2.09
C LYS A 27 -14.81 -13.97 1.08
N ASP A 28 -14.71 -12.66 0.84
CA ASP A 28 -15.58 -11.92 -0.07
C ASP A 28 -15.10 -12.02 -1.53
N TYR A 29 -13.96 -12.68 -1.78
CA TYR A 29 -13.33 -12.80 -3.09
C TYR A 29 -13.17 -14.27 -3.48
N LYS A 30 -13.51 -14.61 -4.73
CA LYS A 30 -13.24 -15.95 -5.30
C LYS A 30 -11.80 -16.08 -5.83
N ASP A 31 -11.27 -14.98 -6.34
CA ASP A 31 -9.97 -14.87 -6.97
C ASP A 31 -8.98 -14.24 -5.99
N TYR A 32 -7.84 -14.90 -5.80
CA TYR A 32 -6.80 -14.46 -4.87
C TYR A 32 -6.14 -13.16 -5.32
N ASP A 33 -5.90 -12.98 -6.60
CA ASP A 33 -5.26 -11.78 -7.13
C ASP A 33 -6.20 -10.58 -7.06
N LYS A 34 -7.52 -10.79 -7.22
CA LYS A 34 -8.51 -9.74 -6.96
C LYS A 34 -8.54 -9.33 -5.49
N PHE A 35 -8.42 -10.28 -4.58
CA PHE A 35 -8.32 -9.98 -3.15
C PHE A 35 -7.07 -9.14 -2.84
N LYS A 36 -5.89 -9.57 -3.31
CA LYS A 36 -4.63 -8.84 -3.09
C LYS A 36 -4.66 -7.44 -3.70
N ASN A 37 -5.22 -7.30 -4.90
CA ASN A 37 -5.43 -5.99 -5.53
C ASN A 37 -6.38 -5.10 -4.72
N ALA A 38 -7.48 -5.62 -4.18
CA ALA A 38 -8.39 -4.83 -3.37
C ALA A 38 -7.75 -4.39 -2.04
N HIS A 39 -7.03 -5.31 -1.40
CA HIS A 39 -6.27 -5.06 -0.18
C HIS A 39 -5.22 -3.96 -0.39
N ALA A 40 -4.36 -4.09 -1.40
CA ALA A 40 -3.31 -3.12 -1.70
C ALA A 40 -3.87 -1.73 -2.05
N LEU A 41 -5.00 -1.66 -2.78
CA LEU A 41 -5.66 -0.38 -3.06
C LEU A 41 -6.14 0.29 -1.78
N ASN A 42 -6.83 -0.45 -0.92
CA ASN A 42 -7.42 0.10 0.29
C ASN A 42 -6.33 0.59 1.27
N SER A 43 -5.24 -0.16 1.42
CA SER A 43 -4.07 0.30 2.19
C SER A 43 -3.48 1.59 1.61
N ALA A 44 -3.31 1.67 0.29
CA ALA A 44 -2.78 2.87 -0.37
C ALA A 44 -3.69 4.10 -0.15
N GLU A 45 -5.01 3.93 -0.25
CA GLU A 45 -5.99 4.99 0.02
C GLU A 45 -5.93 5.47 1.48
N ILE A 46 -5.86 4.55 2.45
CA ILE A 46 -5.72 4.89 3.87
C ILE A 46 -4.43 5.66 4.14
N SER A 47 -3.30 5.19 3.58
CA SER A 47 -2.02 5.87 3.71
C SER A 47 -2.07 7.27 3.13
N LEU A 48 -2.67 7.44 1.95
CA LEU A 48 -2.82 8.75 1.31
C LEU A 48 -3.68 9.70 2.15
N GLU A 49 -4.78 9.22 2.75
CA GLU A 49 -5.61 10.01 3.66
C GLU A 49 -4.83 10.49 4.90
N ILE A 50 -4.00 9.62 5.48
CA ILE A 50 -3.16 9.95 6.64
C ILE A 50 -2.10 10.99 6.25
N MET A 51 -1.41 10.76 5.14
CA MET A 51 -0.36 11.66 4.65
C MET A 51 -0.89 13.07 4.35
N LYS A 52 -2.10 13.18 3.77
CA LYS A 52 -2.80 14.46 3.57
C LYS A 52 -3.08 15.17 4.89
N LYS A 53 -3.53 14.45 5.92
CA LYS A 53 -3.76 15.03 7.26
C LYS A 53 -2.47 15.50 7.94
N CYS A 54 -1.36 14.86 7.61
CA CYS A 54 -0.02 15.24 8.09
C CYS A 54 0.64 16.35 7.25
N ASN A 55 -0.05 16.92 6.25
CA ASN A 55 0.50 17.91 5.31
C ASN A 55 1.77 17.43 4.58
N VAL A 56 1.88 16.13 4.31
CA VAL A 56 2.96 15.59 3.48
C VAL A 56 2.80 16.12 2.05
N SER A 57 3.92 16.37 1.35
CA SER A 57 3.90 16.84 -0.03
C SER A 57 3.16 15.86 -0.94
N THR A 58 2.44 16.40 -1.93
CA THR A 58 1.72 15.59 -2.93
C THR A 58 2.65 14.62 -3.65
N GLU A 59 3.86 15.06 -4.00
CA GLU A 59 4.86 14.22 -4.67
C GLU A 59 5.23 12.98 -3.83
N LEU A 60 5.54 13.16 -2.54
CA LEU A 60 5.87 12.04 -1.66
C LEU A 60 4.65 11.14 -1.40
N ALA A 61 3.46 11.72 -1.27
CA ALA A 61 2.22 10.98 -1.07
C ALA A 61 1.84 10.11 -2.29
N ASP A 62 2.02 10.65 -3.48
CA ASP A 62 1.79 9.91 -4.73
C ASP A 62 2.81 8.79 -4.90
N ASP A 63 4.08 9.03 -4.55
CA ASP A 63 5.14 8.01 -4.56
C ASP A 63 4.82 6.84 -3.62
N VAL A 64 4.40 7.13 -2.38
CA VAL A 64 3.97 6.11 -1.41
C VAL A 64 2.75 5.34 -1.91
N PHE A 65 1.75 6.05 -2.46
CA PHE A 65 0.55 5.43 -3.01
C PHE A 65 0.90 4.43 -4.12
N HIS A 66 1.78 4.80 -5.06
CA HIS A 66 2.21 3.90 -6.13
C HIS A 66 2.97 2.68 -5.60
N LEU A 67 3.85 2.87 -4.61
CA LEU A 67 4.58 1.77 -4.00
C LEU A 67 3.64 0.76 -3.33
N ILE A 68 2.66 1.22 -2.54
CA ILE A 68 1.67 0.33 -1.90
C ILE A 68 0.72 -0.26 -2.96
N ARG A 69 0.28 0.50 -3.95
CA ARG A 69 -0.69 -0.01 -4.93
C ARG A 69 -0.14 -1.15 -5.79
N PHE A 70 1.14 -1.07 -6.16
CA PHE A 70 1.74 -1.94 -7.18
C PHE A 70 2.76 -2.94 -6.64
N HIS A 71 3.03 -3.00 -5.32
CA HIS A 71 3.97 -3.98 -4.73
C HIS A 71 3.63 -5.44 -5.07
N GLU A 72 2.36 -5.74 -5.30
CA GLU A 72 1.84 -7.06 -5.67
C GLU A 72 2.11 -7.45 -7.13
N THR A 73 2.04 -6.50 -8.07
CA THR A 73 2.25 -6.76 -9.51
C THR A 73 3.73 -6.78 -9.90
N GLY A 74 4.61 -6.27 -9.05
CA GLY A 74 6.01 -6.04 -9.42
C GLY A 74 6.14 -4.98 -10.53
N GLY A 75 7.37 -4.77 -11.03
CA GLY A 75 7.62 -3.96 -12.23
C GLY A 75 8.73 -2.91 -12.09
N SER A 76 9.13 -2.56 -10.87
CA SER A 76 10.35 -1.76 -10.64
C SER A 76 11.18 -2.34 -9.50
N ARG A 77 12.49 -2.04 -9.47
CA ARG A 77 13.40 -2.53 -8.42
C ARG A 77 12.91 -2.18 -7.01
N ARG A 78 12.25 -1.04 -6.82
CA ARG A 78 11.71 -0.56 -5.53
C ARG A 78 10.45 -1.33 -5.12
N VAL A 79 9.56 -1.57 -6.07
CA VAL A 79 8.34 -2.39 -5.89
C VAL A 79 8.70 -3.84 -5.54
N ASN A 80 9.76 -4.38 -6.14
CA ASN A 80 10.26 -5.73 -5.86
C ASN A 80 10.91 -5.86 -4.46
N ILE A 81 11.46 -4.78 -3.89
CA ILE A 81 11.97 -4.78 -2.51
C ILE A 81 10.81 -4.89 -1.52
N LEU A 82 9.71 -4.16 -1.75
CA LEU A 82 8.53 -4.22 -0.89
C LEU A 82 7.86 -5.61 -0.95
N ARG A 83 7.79 -6.21 -2.14
CA ARG A 83 7.33 -7.60 -2.32
C ARG A 83 8.18 -8.62 -1.54
N GLY A 84 9.46 -8.35 -1.31
CA GLY A 84 10.33 -9.22 -0.51
C GLY A 84 10.17 -9.03 1.00
N ALA A 85 9.54 -7.94 1.45
CA ALA A 85 9.27 -7.65 2.85
C ALA A 85 7.90 -8.16 3.34
N ASP A 86 7.01 -8.56 2.41
CA ASP A 86 5.68 -9.15 2.64
C ASP A 86 5.74 -10.67 2.92
N GLY A 87 6.95 -11.22 3.09
CA GLY A 87 7.23 -12.65 3.29
C GLY A 87 7.10 -13.13 4.72
#